data_AF-A0A7S3WI09-F1
#
_entry.id   AF-A0A7S3WI09-F1
#
_cell.length_a   1.000
_cell.length_b   1.000
_cell.length_c   1.000
_cell.angle_alpha   90.00
_cell.angle_beta   90.00
_cell.angle_gamma   90.00
#
_symmetry.space_group_name_H-M   'P 1'
#
loop_
_entity.id
_entity.type
_entity.pdbx_description
1 polymer ?
#
loop_
_entity_poly.entity_id
_entity_poly.type
_entity_poly.pdbx_seq_one_letter_code
_entity_poly.pdbx_strand_id
1 'polypeptide(L)'
;NGFVNPSPAPKNNGASGTSESASSCTSSASLSSASLAAESLTPRGRACAAFADGQPLIMGTIISDGWLAKLTLPEVCAWICLFLRERRLQMTAMEAVAEMPPFSPEMQEVFAATIELGEELEVEFDTTLSKMMLDWCEKKDIRRVACWLDAHMLGVFVKSVLRVVSYLDVVREVLLGLHEFELYNRLDHYTDTLLGGLVTNESLYLLMADQ
;
A
#
# COMPACT_ATOMS: atom_id res chain seq x y z
N ASN A 1 -2.58 -33.47 -50.63
CA ASN A 1 -3.06 -34.66 -51.37
C ASN A 1 -2.18 -35.84 -51.00
N GLY A 2 -2.76 -37.02 -50.70
CA GLY A 2 -2.06 -38.10 -49.97
C GLY A 2 -2.10 -37.84 -48.44
N PHE A 3 -2.45 -38.75 -47.51
CA PHE A 3 -2.56 -40.24 -47.52
C PHE A 3 -1.24 -40.94 -47.91
N VAL A 4 -0.78 -42.03 -47.25
CA VAL A 4 -1.50 -43.12 -46.54
C VAL A 4 -0.81 -43.51 -45.20
N ASN A 5 -1.57 -44.11 -44.28
CA ASN A 5 -1.10 -44.85 -43.09
C ASN A 5 -1.54 -46.32 -43.22
N PRO A 6 -0.73 -47.33 -42.83
CA PRO A 6 -1.29 -48.30 -41.87
C PRO A 6 -0.30 -48.89 -40.83
N SER A 7 -0.84 -49.21 -39.66
CA SER A 7 -0.30 -50.19 -38.70
C SER A 7 -0.68 -51.62 -39.11
N PRO A 8 -0.09 -52.67 -38.51
CA PRO A 8 -0.94 -53.48 -37.62
C PRO A 8 -0.25 -54.05 -36.36
N ALA A 9 -1.06 -54.56 -35.43
CA ALA A 9 -0.65 -55.29 -34.23
C ALA A 9 -1.43 -56.62 -34.05
N PRO A 10 -0.93 -57.57 -33.25
CA PRO A 10 -1.72 -58.57 -32.49
C PRO A 10 -1.85 -58.13 -31.00
N LYS A 11 -2.92 -58.35 -30.21
CA LYS A 11 -3.72 -59.58 -29.91
C LYS A 11 -2.90 -60.65 -29.15
N ASN A 12 -3.34 -61.38 -28.11
CA ASN A 12 -4.58 -61.56 -27.30
C ASN A 12 -4.14 -62.33 -26.00
N ASN A 13 -4.89 -62.63 -24.91
CA ASN A 13 -6.28 -62.43 -24.41
C ASN A 13 -6.33 -62.75 -22.88
N GLY A 14 -7.41 -62.39 -22.15
CA GLY A 14 -7.78 -62.98 -20.83
C GLY A 14 -8.24 -61.94 -19.79
N ALA A 15 -9.54 -61.82 -19.45
CA ALA A 15 -10.37 -62.69 -18.59
C ALA A 15 -10.07 -62.51 -17.07
N SER A 16 -10.76 -61.66 -16.31
CA SER A 16 -12.18 -61.65 -15.88
C SER A 16 -12.48 -62.54 -14.65
N GLY A 17 -12.83 -61.92 -13.51
CA GLY A 17 -13.33 -62.60 -12.31
C GLY A 17 -13.66 -61.61 -11.18
N THR A 18 -14.82 -61.75 -10.53
CA THR A 18 -15.36 -60.82 -9.53
C THR A 18 -15.71 -61.52 -8.21
N SER A 19 -15.48 -60.86 -7.08
CA SER A 19 -16.33 -60.89 -5.87
C SER A 19 -15.72 -60.06 -4.73
N GLU A 20 -16.53 -59.76 -3.71
CA GLU A 20 -16.22 -58.86 -2.61
C GLU A 20 -15.60 -59.58 -1.40
N SER A 21 -14.82 -58.87 -0.59
CA SER A 21 -14.85 -59.05 0.87
C SER A 21 -14.38 -57.76 1.56
N ALA A 22 -15.15 -57.30 2.54
CA ALA A 22 -14.79 -56.14 3.35
C ALA A 22 -13.95 -56.56 4.56
N SER A 23 -12.89 -55.82 4.87
CA SER A 23 -12.15 -55.97 6.13
C SER A 23 -11.74 -54.61 6.69
N SER A 24 -12.20 -54.33 7.91
CA SER A 24 -11.91 -53.09 8.63
C SER A 24 -10.64 -53.25 9.47
N CYS A 25 -9.55 -52.62 9.04
CA CYS A 25 -8.34 -52.48 9.85
C CYS A 25 -8.18 -51.01 10.27
N THR A 26 -8.62 -50.68 11.49
CA THR A 26 -8.44 -49.36 12.08
C THR A 26 -6.97 -49.15 12.44
N SER A 27 -6.20 -48.60 11.50
CA SER A 27 -4.88 -48.05 11.77
C SER A 27 -5.02 -46.87 12.74
N SER A 28 -4.90 -47.15 14.04
CA SER A 28 -4.86 -46.13 15.09
C SER A 28 -3.54 -45.38 15.03
N ALA A 29 -3.38 -44.54 14.00
CA ALA A 29 -2.38 -43.49 14.00
C ALA A 29 -2.67 -42.60 15.22
N SER A 30 -1.82 -42.72 16.24
CA SER A 30 -1.86 -41.81 17.36
C SER A 30 -1.71 -40.39 16.81
N LEU A 31 -2.74 -39.56 17.01
CA LEU A 31 -2.64 -38.12 16.85
C LEU A 31 -1.68 -37.63 17.95
N SER A 32 -0.38 -37.76 17.67
CA SER A 32 0.65 -37.07 18.44
C SER A 32 0.32 -35.59 18.41
N SER A 33 0.57 -34.92 19.53
CA SER A 33 0.30 -33.50 19.70
C SER A 33 1.33 -32.66 18.92
N ALA A 34 1.30 -32.78 17.60
CA ALA A 34 1.78 -31.78 16.68
C ALA A 34 0.93 -30.53 16.90
N SER A 35 1.35 -29.73 17.88
CA SER A 35 0.86 -28.39 18.09
C SER A 35 0.78 -27.68 16.75
N LEU A 36 -0.40 -27.22 16.37
CA LEU A 36 -0.54 -26.16 15.38
C LEU A 36 0.05 -24.89 16.02
N ALA A 37 1.37 -24.81 16.03
CA ALA A 37 2.09 -23.58 16.27
C ALA A 37 1.60 -22.61 15.19
N ALA A 38 0.73 -21.69 15.57
CA ALA A 38 0.22 -20.67 14.68
C ALA A 38 1.44 -19.96 14.07
N GLU A 39 1.58 -20.03 12.75
CA GLU A 39 2.73 -19.48 12.03
C GLU A 39 2.74 -17.97 12.23
N SER A 40 3.50 -17.52 13.23
CA SER A 40 3.47 -16.14 13.67
C SER A 40 4.12 -15.27 12.61
N LEU A 41 3.32 -14.40 12.00
CA LEU A 41 3.78 -13.48 10.98
C LEU A 41 5.05 -12.76 11.45
N THR A 42 6.06 -12.76 10.58
CA THR A 42 7.32 -12.03 10.79
C THR A 42 7.05 -10.54 11.03
N PRO A 43 7.99 -9.77 11.60
CA PRO A 43 7.78 -8.33 11.80
C PRO A 43 7.33 -7.60 10.52
N ARG A 44 7.98 -7.88 9.38
CA ARG A 44 7.55 -7.44 8.04
C ARG A 44 6.15 -7.97 7.68
N GLY A 45 5.86 -9.25 7.88
CA GLY A 45 4.54 -9.82 7.63
C GLY A 45 3.41 -9.15 8.42
N ARG A 46 3.67 -8.73 9.67
CA ARG A 46 2.72 -7.96 10.49
C ARG A 46 2.58 -6.52 10.00
N ALA A 47 3.69 -5.88 9.62
CA ALA A 47 3.67 -4.54 9.04
C ALA A 47 2.84 -4.51 7.74
N CYS A 48 3.04 -5.48 6.84
CA CYS A 48 2.22 -5.63 5.63
C CYS A 48 0.74 -5.92 5.97
N ALA A 49 0.45 -6.76 6.96
CA ALA A 49 -0.91 -7.15 7.32
C ALA A 49 -1.76 -6.01 7.95
N ALA A 50 -1.15 -4.89 8.33
CA ALA A 50 -1.87 -3.74 8.90
C ALA A 50 -2.56 -2.86 7.83
N PHE A 51 -2.09 -2.86 6.58
CA PHE A 51 -2.63 -2.01 5.51
C PHE A 51 -3.73 -2.71 4.72
N ALA A 52 -4.91 -2.10 4.65
CA ALA A 52 -6.07 -2.63 3.91
C ALA A 52 -6.07 -2.26 2.41
N ASP A 53 -5.41 -1.16 2.03
CA ASP A 53 -5.15 -0.77 0.64
C ASP A 53 -3.71 -0.23 0.48
N GLY A 54 -3.39 0.50 -0.58
CA GLY A 54 -2.09 1.19 -0.70
C GLY A 54 -0.87 0.29 -0.98
N GLN A 55 -1.01 -0.83 -1.68
CA GLN A 55 0.08 -1.79 -1.94
C GLN A 55 0.79 -2.29 -0.65
N PRO A 56 0.09 -3.02 0.24
CA PRO A 56 0.57 -3.36 1.59
C PRO A 56 1.96 -4.01 1.67
N LEU A 57 2.34 -4.81 0.66
CA LEU A 57 3.65 -5.47 0.60
C LEU A 57 4.81 -4.49 0.46
N ILE A 58 4.63 -3.39 -0.27
CA ILE A 58 5.65 -2.36 -0.47
C ILE A 58 5.73 -1.49 0.78
N MET A 59 4.59 -0.94 1.23
CA MET A 59 4.54 -0.09 2.43
C MET A 59 5.07 -0.82 3.67
N GLY A 60 4.59 -2.03 3.94
CA GLY A 60 5.00 -2.82 5.10
C GLY A 60 6.47 -3.20 5.07
N THR A 61 7.07 -3.42 3.88
CA THR A 61 8.50 -3.69 3.72
C THR A 61 9.34 -2.43 3.95
N ILE A 62 9.00 -1.31 3.30
CA ILE A 62 9.72 -0.04 3.45
C ILE A 62 9.69 0.44 4.92
N ILE A 63 8.58 0.22 5.63
CA ILE A 63 8.46 0.53 7.06
C ILE A 63 9.22 -0.49 7.92
N SER A 64 9.12 -1.80 7.66
CA SER A 64 9.80 -2.82 8.49
C SER A 64 11.31 -2.77 8.41
N ASP A 65 11.84 -2.24 7.31
CA ASP A 65 13.27 -2.20 7.02
C ASP A 65 13.91 -0.85 7.43
N GLY A 66 13.14 0.04 8.06
CA GLY A 66 13.64 1.27 8.68
C GLY A 66 13.97 2.41 7.71
N TRP A 67 13.65 2.30 6.41
CA TRP A 67 13.95 3.32 5.40
C TRP A 67 13.45 4.72 5.76
N LEU A 68 12.27 4.79 6.38
CA LEU A 68 11.66 6.05 6.80
C LEU A 68 12.38 6.74 7.97
N ALA A 69 13.34 6.07 8.63
CA ALA A 69 13.96 6.57 9.86
C ALA A 69 14.70 7.90 9.70
N LYS A 70 15.17 8.26 8.49
CA LYS A 70 15.79 9.58 8.22
C LYS A 70 14.78 10.69 7.91
N LEU A 71 13.54 10.36 7.55
CA LEU A 71 12.58 11.33 7.01
C LEU A 71 11.97 12.23 8.09
N THR A 72 11.67 13.46 7.68
CA THR A 72 10.80 14.37 8.41
C THR A 72 9.32 14.00 8.18
N LEU A 73 8.44 14.48 9.07
CA LEU A 73 6.99 14.27 8.97
C LEU A 73 6.42 14.68 7.58
N PRO A 74 6.71 15.86 7.00
CA PRO A 74 6.27 16.21 5.64
C PRO A 74 6.69 15.21 4.55
N GLU A 75 7.89 14.63 4.67
CA GLU A 75 8.42 13.67 3.69
C GLU A 75 7.74 12.30 3.84
N VAL A 76 7.40 11.89 5.06
CA VAL A 76 6.56 10.69 5.29
C VAL A 76 5.15 10.91 4.73
N CYS A 77 4.53 12.08 4.97
CA CYS A 77 3.25 12.44 4.36
C CYS A 77 3.29 12.37 2.83
N ALA A 78 4.37 12.87 2.22
CA ALA A 78 4.57 12.88 0.78
C ALA A 78 4.94 11.50 0.20
N TRP A 79 5.63 10.64 0.95
CA TRP A 79 5.87 9.24 0.58
C TRP A 79 4.57 8.43 0.58
N ILE A 80 3.71 8.61 1.59
CA ILE A 80 2.37 7.96 1.65
C ILE A 80 1.53 8.28 0.40
N CYS A 81 1.68 9.47 -0.18
CA CYS A 81 0.95 9.87 -1.38
C CYS A 81 1.18 8.97 -2.61
N LEU A 82 2.31 8.23 -2.69
CA LEU A 82 2.58 7.29 -3.78
C LEU A 82 1.55 6.14 -3.83
N PHE A 83 0.94 5.81 -2.70
CA PHE A 83 0.06 4.66 -2.53
C PHE A 83 -1.43 5.02 -2.65
N LEU A 84 -1.75 6.32 -2.66
CA LEU A 84 -3.12 6.80 -2.77
C LEU A 84 -3.62 6.63 -4.21
N ARG A 85 -4.56 5.70 -4.41
CA ARG A 85 -5.20 5.38 -5.70
C ARG A 85 -6.19 6.45 -6.18
N GLU A 86 -5.81 7.71 -6.10
CA GLU A 86 -6.48 8.83 -6.76
C GLU A 86 -6.18 8.80 -8.27
N ARG A 87 -6.94 9.51 -9.11
CA ARG A 87 -6.61 9.59 -10.55
C ARG A 87 -5.31 10.37 -10.73
N ARG A 88 -4.39 9.85 -11.58
CA ARG A 88 -3.14 10.55 -11.98
C ARG A 88 -3.44 12.03 -12.23
N LEU A 89 -2.79 12.89 -11.45
CA LEU A 89 -3.08 14.31 -11.43
C LEU A 89 -2.46 14.94 -12.67
N GLN A 90 -3.26 15.10 -13.72
CA GLN A 90 -2.83 15.81 -14.92
C GLN A 90 -2.54 17.26 -14.55
N MET A 91 -1.26 17.60 -14.46
CA MET A 91 -0.82 18.97 -14.20
C MET A 91 -1.31 19.88 -15.31
N THR A 92 -2.06 20.92 -14.95
CA THR A 92 -2.55 21.90 -15.92
C THR A 92 -1.34 22.63 -16.52
N ALA A 93 -1.22 22.63 -17.85
CA ALA A 93 -0.13 23.30 -18.57
C ALA A 93 -0.24 24.84 -18.60
N MET A 94 -0.95 25.43 -17.63
CA MET A 94 -0.89 26.87 -17.38
C MET A 94 0.49 27.22 -16.81
N GLU A 95 0.97 28.42 -17.11
CA GLU A 95 2.29 28.92 -16.73
C GLU A 95 2.51 28.78 -15.21
N ALA A 96 3.31 27.79 -14.80
CA ALA A 96 3.46 27.41 -13.40
C ALA A 96 4.33 28.42 -12.64
N VAL A 97 3.72 29.53 -12.21
CA VAL A 97 4.37 30.64 -11.48
C VAL A 97 5.02 30.17 -10.17
N ALA A 98 4.59 29.02 -9.63
CA ALA A 98 5.26 28.32 -8.55
C ALA A 98 5.93 27.04 -9.09
N GLU A 99 7.25 26.94 -8.92
CA GLU A 99 7.96 25.67 -9.07
C GLU A 99 7.52 24.69 -7.96
N MET A 100 7.43 23.40 -8.28
CA MET A 100 7.20 22.36 -7.29
C MET A 100 8.46 22.12 -6.43
N PRO A 101 8.31 21.80 -5.14
CA PRO A 101 9.46 21.52 -4.28
C PRO A 101 10.26 20.30 -4.77
N PRO A 102 11.61 20.34 -4.74
CA PRO A 102 12.45 19.18 -4.95
C PRO A 102 12.35 18.22 -3.74
N PHE A 103 12.64 16.94 -3.98
CA PHE A 103 12.81 15.96 -2.89
C PHE A 103 14.21 16.07 -2.29
N SER A 104 14.33 15.87 -0.98
CA SER A 104 15.63 15.75 -0.29
C SER A 104 16.41 14.50 -0.76
N PRO A 105 17.74 14.43 -0.53
CA PRO A 105 18.51 13.22 -0.77
C PRO A 105 17.95 11.98 -0.05
N GLU A 106 17.50 12.15 1.19
CA GLU A 106 16.91 11.11 2.03
C GLU A 106 15.58 10.62 1.46
N MET A 107 14.71 11.53 1.00
CA MET A 107 13.45 11.17 0.36
C MET A 107 13.67 10.52 -1.02
N GLN A 108 14.71 10.92 -1.76
CA GLN A 108 15.11 10.27 -3.01
C GLN A 108 15.61 8.84 -2.78
N GLU A 109 16.39 8.59 -1.72
CA GLU A 109 16.83 7.25 -1.29
C GLU A 109 15.64 6.33 -0.98
N VAL A 110 14.67 6.81 -0.19
CA VAL A 110 13.43 6.06 0.10
C VAL A 110 12.58 5.84 -1.15
N PHE A 111 12.49 6.82 -2.05
CA PHE A 111 11.75 6.69 -3.30
C PHE A 111 12.39 5.66 -4.25
N ALA A 112 13.73 5.60 -4.32
CA ALA A 112 14.43 4.59 -5.11
C ALA A 112 14.10 3.17 -4.61
N ALA A 113 14.23 2.90 -3.30
CA ALA A 113 13.86 1.61 -2.72
C ALA A 113 12.36 1.27 -2.87
N THR A 114 11.49 2.29 -2.83
CA THR A 114 10.05 2.12 -3.07
C THR A 114 9.76 1.75 -4.53
N ILE A 115 10.48 2.34 -5.48
CA ILE A 115 10.34 2.07 -6.92
C ILE A 115 10.94 0.70 -7.29
N GLU A 116 12.06 0.30 -6.69
CA GLU A 116 12.66 -1.04 -6.88
C GLU A 116 11.67 -2.16 -6.49
N LEU A 117 11.04 -2.06 -5.32
CA LEU A 117 9.94 -2.95 -4.92
C LEU A 117 8.66 -2.78 -5.75
N GLY A 118 8.50 -1.64 -6.43
CA GLY A 118 7.44 -1.41 -7.40
C GLY A 118 7.68 -2.16 -8.70
N GLU A 119 8.89 -2.14 -9.22
CA GLU A 119 9.31 -2.87 -10.43
C GLU A 119 9.19 -4.38 -10.24
N GLU A 120 9.58 -4.93 -9.08
CA GLU A 120 9.38 -6.35 -8.73
C GLU A 120 7.89 -6.79 -8.70
N LEU A 121 6.97 -5.84 -8.50
CA LEU A 121 5.53 -6.10 -8.33
C LEU A 121 4.65 -5.48 -9.43
N GLU A 122 5.26 -5.03 -10.53
CA GLU A 122 4.60 -4.39 -11.69
C GLU A 122 3.76 -3.14 -11.33
N VAL A 123 4.23 -2.32 -10.38
CA VAL A 123 3.55 -1.11 -9.88
C VAL A 123 4.23 0.18 -10.35
N GLU A 124 3.57 0.94 -11.24
CA GLU A 124 3.98 2.32 -11.58
C GLU A 124 3.53 3.34 -10.51
N PHE A 125 4.46 4.19 -10.04
CA PHE A 125 4.20 5.27 -9.08
C PHE A 125 4.17 6.66 -9.73
N ASP A 126 3.30 7.55 -9.25
CA ASP A 126 3.25 8.97 -9.64
C ASP A 126 3.70 9.86 -8.46
N THR A 127 4.76 10.65 -8.67
CA THR A 127 5.35 11.52 -7.64
C THR A 127 4.70 12.91 -7.56
N THR A 128 3.74 13.21 -8.43
CA THR A 128 3.11 14.54 -8.56
C THR A 128 2.39 14.95 -7.27
N LEU A 129 1.57 14.07 -6.71
CA LEU A 129 0.85 14.33 -5.45
C LEU A 129 1.81 14.49 -4.26
N SER A 130 2.91 13.74 -4.22
CA SER A 130 3.96 13.86 -3.19
C SER A 130 4.56 15.27 -3.14
N LYS A 131 4.83 15.89 -4.29
CA LYS A 131 5.36 17.27 -4.35
C LYS A 131 4.34 18.30 -3.86
N MET A 132 3.06 18.12 -4.20
CA MET A 132 1.98 18.97 -3.68
C MET A 132 1.82 18.82 -2.17
N MET A 133 2.00 17.61 -1.63
CA MET A 133 1.94 17.34 -0.20
C MET A 133 3.07 18.03 0.59
N LEU A 134 4.29 18.07 0.04
CA LEU A 134 5.41 18.82 0.65
C LEU A 134 5.11 20.32 0.75
N ASP A 135 4.70 20.95 -0.35
CA ASP A 135 4.38 22.39 -0.35
C ASP A 135 3.18 22.69 0.57
N TRP A 136 2.19 21.81 0.62
CA TRP A 136 1.07 21.92 1.55
C TRP A 136 1.50 21.85 3.02
N CYS A 137 2.33 20.87 3.40
CA CYS A 137 2.83 20.72 4.77
C CYS A 137 3.66 21.94 5.22
N GLU A 138 4.39 22.58 4.32
CA GLU A 138 5.24 23.73 4.66
C GLU A 138 4.50 25.09 4.59
N LYS A 139 3.62 25.29 3.60
CA LYS A 139 3.01 26.60 3.30
C LYS A 139 1.54 26.72 3.66
N LYS A 140 0.79 25.61 3.68
CA LYS A 140 -0.69 25.55 3.85
C LYS A 140 -1.52 26.48 2.96
N ASP A 141 -0.96 26.93 1.83
CA ASP A 141 -1.68 27.80 0.88
C ASP A 141 -2.28 26.98 -0.27
N ILE A 142 -3.58 26.77 -0.19
CA ILE A 142 -4.35 26.03 -1.21
C ILE A 142 -4.30 26.72 -2.59
N ARG A 143 -3.98 28.02 -2.65
CA ARG A 143 -3.84 28.77 -3.91
C ARG A 143 -2.60 28.33 -4.69
N ARG A 144 -1.50 27.98 -3.99
CA ARG A 144 -0.29 27.42 -4.61
C ARG A 144 -0.59 26.06 -5.23
N VAL A 145 -1.26 25.18 -4.48
CA VAL A 145 -1.67 23.86 -4.96
C VAL A 145 -2.62 23.97 -6.16
N ALA A 146 -3.54 24.94 -6.14
CA ALA A 146 -4.45 25.24 -7.25
C ALA A 146 -3.76 25.83 -8.50
N CYS A 147 -2.48 26.21 -8.46
CA CYS A 147 -1.70 26.55 -9.66
C CYS A 147 -1.24 25.32 -10.45
N TRP A 148 -1.26 24.13 -9.84
CA TRP A 148 -0.82 22.87 -10.46
C TRP A 148 -1.98 21.91 -10.79
N LEU A 149 -3.21 22.27 -10.44
CA LEU A 149 -4.40 21.42 -10.56
C LEU A 149 -5.57 22.18 -11.19
N ASP A 150 -6.29 21.51 -12.08
CA ASP A 150 -7.60 21.96 -12.51
C ASP A 150 -8.54 22.15 -11.31
N ALA A 151 -9.38 23.19 -11.33
CA ALA A 151 -10.28 23.52 -10.22
C ALA A 151 -11.20 22.34 -9.79
N HIS A 152 -11.54 21.43 -10.71
CA HIS A 152 -12.33 20.23 -10.42
C HIS A 152 -11.56 19.14 -9.65
N MET A 153 -10.22 19.15 -9.72
CA MET A 153 -9.32 18.24 -9.02
C MET A 153 -8.87 18.75 -7.64
N LEU A 154 -9.16 20.01 -7.29
CA LEU A 154 -8.80 20.54 -5.96
C LEU A 154 -9.47 19.76 -4.81
N GLY A 155 -10.71 19.31 -5.02
CA GLY A 155 -11.42 18.41 -4.09
C GLY A 155 -10.89 16.98 -4.05
N VAL A 156 -10.07 16.57 -5.04
CA VAL A 156 -9.32 15.30 -5.03
C VAL A 156 -8.08 15.48 -4.14
N PHE A 157 -7.34 16.58 -4.30
CA PHE A 157 -6.22 16.91 -3.40
C PHE A 157 -6.64 17.01 -1.93
N VAL A 158 -7.73 17.72 -1.61
CA VAL A 158 -8.23 17.82 -0.22
C VAL A 158 -8.56 16.43 0.36
N LYS A 159 -9.13 15.52 -0.44
CA LYS A 159 -9.35 14.12 -0.02
C LYS A 159 -8.04 13.38 0.18
N SER A 160 -7.03 13.59 -0.67
CA SER A 160 -5.70 13.01 -0.49
C SER A 160 -5.10 13.39 0.87
N VAL A 161 -5.17 14.66 1.28
CA VAL A 161 -4.69 15.11 2.60
C VAL A 161 -5.39 14.35 3.73
N LEU A 162 -6.73 14.21 3.67
CA LEU A 162 -7.50 13.45 4.66
C LEU A 162 -7.18 11.94 4.63
N ARG A 163 -6.80 11.36 3.49
CA ARG A 163 -6.31 9.98 3.41
C ARG A 163 -4.91 9.81 4.00
N VAL A 164 -4.01 10.79 3.85
CA VAL A 164 -2.69 10.76 4.50
C VAL A 164 -2.84 10.78 6.03
N VAL A 165 -3.76 11.60 6.57
CA VAL A 165 -4.14 11.59 8.00
C VAL A 165 -4.48 10.15 8.45
N SER A 166 -5.44 9.48 7.81
CA SER A 166 -5.83 8.11 8.18
C SER A 166 -4.74 7.05 7.95
N TYR A 167 -3.86 7.25 6.97
CA TYR A 167 -2.71 6.36 6.75
C TYR A 167 -1.65 6.51 7.85
N LEU A 168 -1.46 7.72 8.38
CA LEU A 168 -0.48 7.98 9.44
C LEU A 168 -0.86 7.34 10.76
N ASP A 169 -2.15 7.18 11.06
CA ASP A 169 -2.61 6.35 12.19
C ASP A 169 -2.12 4.90 12.05
N VAL A 170 -2.36 4.27 10.90
CA VAL A 170 -1.93 2.89 10.62
C VAL A 170 -0.39 2.77 10.64
N VAL A 171 0.33 3.73 10.05
CA VAL A 171 1.80 3.78 10.11
C VAL A 171 2.30 3.89 11.56
N ARG A 172 1.66 4.71 12.40
CA ARG A 172 2.00 4.82 13.83
C ARG A 172 1.74 3.52 14.59
N GLU A 173 0.63 2.81 14.35
CA GLU A 173 0.38 1.50 14.94
C GLU A 173 1.43 0.46 14.52
N VAL A 174 1.81 0.45 13.24
CA VAL A 174 2.88 -0.43 12.73
C VAL A 174 4.23 -0.11 13.38
N LEU A 175 4.64 1.16 13.46
CA LEU A 175 5.90 1.56 14.09
C LEU A 175 5.94 1.17 15.58
N LEU A 176 4.83 1.31 16.29
CA LEU A 176 4.70 0.87 17.69
C LEU A 176 4.88 -0.67 17.82
N GLY A 177 4.29 -1.44 16.90
CA GLY A 177 4.41 -2.90 16.79
C GLY A 177 5.77 -3.41 16.28
N LEU A 178 6.61 -2.52 15.76
CA LEU A 178 8.01 -2.76 15.39
C LEU A 178 9.02 -2.24 16.44
N HIS A 179 8.54 -1.43 17.41
CA HIS A 179 9.35 -0.70 18.41
C HIS A 179 10.17 0.48 17.87
N GLU A 180 9.76 1.04 16.73
CA GLU A 180 10.37 2.22 16.08
C GLU A 180 9.90 3.55 16.71
N PHE A 181 10.16 3.70 18.01
CA PHE A 181 9.64 4.78 18.84
C PHE A 181 10.10 6.18 18.40
N GLU A 182 11.28 6.32 17.80
CA GLU A 182 11.81 7.64 17.40
C GLU A 182 11.01 8.23 16.22
N LEU A 183 10.69 7.41 15.22
CA LEU A 183 9.85 7.83 14.10
C LEU A 183 8.39 7.98 14.55
N TYR A 184 7.88 7.08 15.40
CA TYR A 184 6.55 7.21 16.00
C TYR A 184 6.36 8.58 16.68
N ASN A 185 7.33 9.01 17.50
CA ASN A 185 7.28 10.30 18.20
C ASN A 185 7.37 11.49 17.23
N ARG A 186 8.16 11.39 16.15
CA ARG A 186 8.21 12.42 15.09
C ARG A 186 6.89 12.63 14.36
N LEU A 187 6.03 11.61 14.33
CA LEU A 187 4.71 11.68 13.69
C LEU A 187 3.60 12.18 14.63
N ASP A 188 3.86 12.44 15.92
CA ASP A 188 2.76 12.64 16.90
C ASP A 188 1.84 13.83 16.57
N HIS A 189 2.37 14.87 15.93
CA HIS A 189 1.63 16.08 15.56
C HIS A 189 1.28 16.15 14.05
N TYR A 190 1.06 14.99 13.41
CA TYR A 190 0.71 14.95 11.98
C TYR A 190 -0.60 15.69 11.67
N THR A 191 -1.60 15.64 12.55
CA THR A 191 -2.90 16.29 12.37
C THR A 191 -2.76 17.81 12.29
N ASP A 192 -2.01 18.41 13.23
CA ASP A 192 -1.72 19.85 13.24
C ASP A 192 -0.83 20.28 12.06
N THR A 193 -0.10 19.35 11.45
CA THR A 193 0.70 19.60 10.24
C THR A 193 -0.15 19.55 8.97
N LEU A 194 -1.07 18.59 8.85
CA LEU A 194 -1.84 18.35 7.63
C LEU A 194 -3.15 19.17 7.54
N LEU A 195 -3.82 19.43 8.67
CA LEU A 195 -5.07 20.18 8.70
C LEU A 195 -4.82 21.69 8.78
N GLY A 196 -5.78 22.47 8.28
CA GLY A 196 -5.76 23.94 8.29
C GLY A 196 -6.26 24.56 6.99
N GLY A 197 -6.65 25.83 7.06
CA GLY A 197 -7.13 26.58 5.90
C GLY A 197 -8.42 25.97 5.34
N LEU A 198 -8.34 25.39 4.14
CA LEU A 198 -9.47 24.71 3.49
C LEU A 198 -9.61 23.24 3.91
N VAL A 199 -8.54 22.60 4.40
CA VAL A 199 -8.57 21.20 4.82
C VAL A 199 -8.98 21.13 6.30
N THR A 200 -10.21 20.73 6.56
CA THR A 200 -10.76 20.53 7.90
C THR A 200 -11.53 19.22 7.97
N ASN A 201 -11.68 18.66 9.17
CA ASN A 201 -12.50 17.47 9.40
C ASN A 201 -14.00 17.81 9.56
N GLU A 202 -14.36 19.11 9.58
CA GLU A 202 -15.72 19.58 9.82
C GLU A 202 -16.57 19.50 8.54
N SER A 203 -17.48 18.52 8.50
CA SER A 203 -18.49 18.45 7.44
C SER A 203 -19.64 19.41 7.76
N LEU A 204 -19.84 20.43 6.92
CA LEU A 204 -20.94 21.41 7.04
C LEU A 204 -22.32 20.77 7.21
N TYR A 205 -22.54 19.57 6.66
CA TYR A 205 -23.77 18.79 6.82
C TYR A 205 -24.08 18.37 8.26
N LEU A 206 -23.07 18.22 9.13
CA LEU A 206 -23.27 17.92 10.55
C LEU A 206 -23.68 19.19 11.33
N LEU A 207 -23.05 20.33 11.02
CA LEU A 207 -23.42 21.64 11.58
C LEU A 207 -24.86 22.08 11.24
N MET A 208 -25.48 21.46 10.22
CA MET A 208 -26.89 21.67 9.85
C MET A 208 -27.83 20.56 10.35
N ALA A 209 -27.32 19.54 11.05
CA ALA A 209 -28.13 18.50 11.69
C ALA A 209 -28.48 18.84 13.16
N ASP A 210 -27.75 19.77 13.76
CA ASP A 210 -27.95 20.28 15.13
C ASP A 210 -28.78 21.59 15.17
N GLN A 211 -29.66 21.83 14.18
CA GLN A 211 -30.56 23.00 14.06
C GLN A 211 -32.02 22.59 13.82
#